data_AF-A0A356V7R9-F1
#
_entry.id   AF-A0A356V7R9-F1
#
_cell.length_a   1.000
_cell.length_b   1.000
_cell.length_c   1.000
_cell.angle_alpha   90.00
_cell.angle_beta   90.00
_cell.angle_gamma   90.00
#
_symmetry.space_group_name_H-M   'P 1'
#
loop_
_entity.id
_entity.type
_entity.pdbx_description
1 polymer ?
#
loop_
_entity_poly.entity_id
_entity_poly.type
_entity_poly.pdbx_seq_one_letter_code
_entity_poly.pdbx_strand_id
1 'polypeptide(L)'
;MKLTSAAIPSSEAFQGNRQNHLEALQVISDVAASAAAGGGERSRKRHLSRGKMLPRERVANLLDAGSPFLEIGATAAYGLYDGAAPCAGVIAGIGQVHGQDVMVVCNDATVKGGTYYPMTVKKHLRAQEIAEECHLPCVYLVDSGGANLPNQDEVFPDRDHFGRIFYNQARMSAKGIAQIAVVMGSCTAGGAYVPAMSDVSIIVKEQGTIFLAGPPLVKAATGEVVSVEDLGGGDVHTRLSGVADYLADND
;
A
#
# COMPACT_ATOMS: atom_id res chain seq x y z
N MET A 1 -27.81 12.92 31.67
CA MET A 1 -28.70 13.82 30.91
C MET A 1 -29.20 13.05 29.69
N LYS A 2 -30.51 12.89 29.48
CA LYS A 2 -31.04 12.24 28.27
C LYS A 2 -31.25 13.30 27.19
N LEU A 3 -30.69 13.08 26.01
CA LEU A 3 -31.00 13.88 24.83
C LEU A 3 -32.35 13.43 24.28
N THR A 4 -33.28 14.37 24.14
CA THR A 4 -34.57 14.13 23.46
C THR A 4 -34.50 14.78 22.09
N SER A 5 -34.58 13.97 21.03
CA SER A 5 -34.56 14.49 19.66
C SER A 5 -35.87 15.23 19.35
N ALA A 6 -35.75 16.40 18.73
CA ALA A 6 -36.88 17.14 18.16
C ALA A 6 -37.11 16.81 16.66
N ALA A 7 -36.29 15.93 16.07
CA ALA A 7 -36.45 15.54 14.68
C ALA A 7 -37.71 14.69 14.50
N ILE A 8 -38.52 15.00 13.48
CA ILE A 8 -39.74 14.27 13.11
C ILE A 8 -39.47 13.51 11.80
N PRO A 9 -39.20 12.19 11.84
CA PRO A 9 -38.78 11.42 10.67
C PRO A 9 -39.81 11.38 9.53
N SER A 10 -41.09 11.57 9.85
CA SER A 10 -42.19 11.59 8.90
C SER A 10 -42.45 12.95 8.26
N SER A 11 -41.77 14.03 8.71
CA SER A 11 -41.96 15.36 8.13
C SER A 11 -41.33 15.45 6.74
N GLU A 12 -41.93 16.22 5.84
CA GLU A 12 -41.42 16.44 4.48
C GLU A 12 -39.99 16.99 4.50
N ALA A 13 -39.68 17.91 5.42
CA ALA A 13 -38.35 18.48 5.57
C ALA A 13 -37.31 17.40 5.96
N PHE A 14 -37.63 16.50 6.89
CA PHE A 14 -36.72 15.41 7.25
C PHE A 14 -36.50 14.44 6.09
N GLN A 15 -37.58 14.08 5.37
CA GLN A 15 -37.51 13.18 4.22
C GLN A 15 -36.69 13.79 3.08
N GLY A 16 -36.88 15.08 2.77
CA GLY A 16 -36.09 15.81 1.78
C GLY A 16 -34.60 15.88 2.15
N ASN A 17 -34.29 16.19 3.42
CA ASN A 17 -32.90 16.18 3.90
C ASN A 17 -32.26 14.80 3.78
N ARG A 18 -32.99 13.74 4.15
CA ARG A 18 -32.52 12.36 4.04
C ARG A 18 -32.26 11.97 2.58
N GLN A 19 -33.18 12.30 1.67
CA GLN A 19 -33.04 11.99 0.25
C GLN A 19 -31.80 12.66 -0.35
N ASN A 20 -31.64 13.97 -0.16
CA ASN A 20 -30.49 14.72 -0.65
C ASN A 20 -29.16 14.18 -0.07
N HIS A 21 -29.16 13.79 1.20
CA HIS A 21 -27.97 13.20 1.83
C HIS A 21 -27.62 11.83 1.22
N LEU A 22 -28.61 10.98 0.97
CA LEU A 22 -28.39 9.67 0.34
C LEU A 22 -27.88 9.79 -1.10
N GLU A 23 -28.39 10.77 -1.86
CA GLU A 23 -27.89 11.06 -3.21
C GLU A 23 -26.41 11.50 -3.18
N ALA A 24 -26.03 12.35 -2.22
CA ALA A 24 -24.63 12.74 -2.03
C ALA A 24 -23.74 11.56 -1.60
N LEU A 25 -24.24 10.67 -0.72
CA LEU A 25 -23.53 9.46 -0.31
C LEU A 25 -23.35 8.46 -1.46
N GLN A 26 -24.29 8.39 -2.39
CA GLN A 26 -24.19 7.49 -3.54
C GLN A 26 -22.97 7.84 -4.40
N VAL A 27 -22.72 9.13 -4.65
CA VAL A 27 -21.55 9.60 -5.41
C VAL A 27 -20.25 9.09 -4.77
N ILE A 28 -20.13 9.21 -3.45
CA ILE A 28 -18.93 8.75 -2.72
C ILE A 28 -18.81 7.22 -2.79
N SER A 29 -19.94 6.52 -2.65
CA SER A 29 -20.00 5.06 -2.67
C SER A 29 -19.58 4.49 -4.03
N ASP A 30 -20.01 5.11 -5.12
CA ASP A 30 -19.65 4.70 -6.49
C ASP A 30 -18.15 4.89 -6.74
N VAL A 31 -17.58 6.01 -6.28
CA VAL A 31 -16.14 6.27 -6.38
C VAL A 31 -15.35 5.27 -5.55
N ALA A 32 -15.78 4.98 -4.32
CA ALA A 32 -15.12 4.00 -3.46
C ALA A 32 -15.18 2.58 -4.05
N ALA A 33 -16.32 2.18 -4.61
CA ALA A 33 -16.48 0.89 -5.29
C ALA A 33 -15.58 0.77 -6.53
N SER A 34 -15.51 1.83 -7.35
CA SER A 34 -14.59 1.90 -8.49
C SER A 34 -13.13 1.81 -8.05
N ALA A 35 -12.76 2.54 -6.99
CA ALA A 35 -11.41 2.49 -6.43
C ALA A 35 -11.06 1.11 -5.85
N ALA A 36 -12.03 0.42 -5.25
CA ALA A 36 -11.88 -0.93 -4.73
C ALA A 36 -11.69 -2.00 -5.83
N ALA A 37 -12.06 -1.70 -7.07
CA ALA A 37 -11.84 -2.58 -8.21
C ALA A 37 -10.36 -2.63 -8.66
N GLY A 38 -9.48 -1.76 -8.14
CA GLY A 38 -8.06 -1.72 -8.46
C GLY A 38 -7.82 -1.33 -9.93
N GLY A 39 -6.81 -1.93 -10.56
CA GLY A 39 -6.43 -1.62 -11.95
C GLY A 39 -7.32 -2.26 -13.04
N GLY A 40 -8.55 -2.66 -12.67
CA GLY A 40 -9.53 -3.29 -13.55
C GLY A 40 -9.32 -4.79 -13.76
N GLU A 41 -10.32 -5.43 -14.37
CA GLU A 41 -10.43 -6.90 -14.47
C GLU A 41 -9.24 -7.54 -15.21
N ARG A 42 -8.76 -6.92 -16.29
CA ARG A 42 -7.60 -7.43 -17.05
C ARG A 42 -6.33 -7.49 -16.20
N SER A 43 -6.07 -6.43 -15.43
CA SER A 43 -4.88 -6.34 -14.57
C SER A 43 -4.99 -7.32 -13.40
N ARG A 44 -6.18 -7.47 -12.81
CA ARG A 44 -6.46 -8.46 -11.75
C ARG A 44 -6.27 -9.89 -12.23
N LYS A 45 -6.80 -10.25 -13.41
CA LYS A 45 -6.59 -11.57 -14.01
C LYS A 45 -5.11 -11.87 -14.24
N ARG A 46 -4.34 -10.90 -14.73
CA ARG A 46 -2.88 -11.02 -14.91
C ARG A 46 -2.13 -11.15 -13.58
N HIS A 47 -2.61 -10.49 -12.51
CA HIS A 47 -2.04 -10.63 -11.17
C HIS A 47 -2.28 -12.03 -10.61
N LEU A 48 -3.53 -12.51 -10.67
CA LEU A 48 -3.92 -13.86 -10.24
C LEU A 48 -3.21 -14.96 -11.04
N SER A 49 -3.02 -14.77 -12.35
CA SER A 49 -2.32 -15.77 -13.19
C SER A 49 -0.84 -15.97 -12.82
N ARG A 50 -0.30 -15.13 -11.93
CA ARG A 50 1.06 -15.26 -11.37
C ARG A 50 1.06 -15.97 -10.01
N GLY A 51 -0.09 -16.50 -9.55
CA GLY A 51 -0.22 -17.17 -8.25
C GLY A 51 -0.35 -16.22 -7.06
N LYS A 52 -0.51 -14.91 -7.31
CA LYS A 52 -0.54 -13.87 -6.28
C LYS A 52 -1.95 -13.61 -5.78
N MET A 53 -2.10 -13.41 -4.46
CA MET A 53 -3.33 -12.95 -3.84
C MET A 53 -3.59 -11.47 -4.19
N LEU A 54 -4.86 -11.07 -4.35
CA LEU A 54 -5.17 -9.67 -4.64
C LEU A 54 -4.84 -8.78 -3.43
N PRO A 55 -4.46 -7.50 -3.65
CA PRO A 55 -4.05 -6.60 -2.56
C PRO A 55 -5.07 -6.48 -1.41
N ARG A 56 -6.37 -6.33 -1.71
CA ARG A 56 -7.42 -6.28 -0.66
C ARG A 56 -7.63 -7.63 0.03
N GLU A 57 -7.40 -8.74 -0.66
CA GLU A 57 -7.45 -10.07 -0.06
C GLU A 57 -6.26 -10.28 0.87
N ARG A 58 -5.06 -9.76 0.54
CA ARG A 58 -3.89 -9.79 1.43
C ARG A 58 -4.16 -9.02 2.72
N VAL A 59 -4.72 -7.81 2.60
CA VAL A 59 -5.15 -7.05 3.79
C VAL A 59 -6.17 -7.84 4.60
N ALA A 60 -7.21 -8.41 3.97
CA ALA A 60 -8.22 -9.18 4.68
C ALA A 60 -7.68 -10.45 5.37
N ASN A 61 -6.71 -11.14 4.77
CA ASN A 61 -6.08 -12.34 5.36
C ASN A 61 -5.06 -12.00 6.46
N LEU A 62 -4.49 -10.79 6.46
CA LEU A 62 -3.61 -10.31 7.53
C LEU A 62 -4.41 -9.99 8.82
N LEU A 63 -5.61 -9.44 8.66
CA LEU A 63 -6.41 -8.95 9.78
C LEU A 63 -7.07 -10.09 10.58
N ASP A 64 -7.30 -9.84 11.86
CA ASP A 64 -8.05 -10.75 12.72
C ASP A 64 -9.48 -10.95 12.19
N ALA A 65 -9.95 -12.20 12.25
CA ALA A 65 -11.25 -12.58 11.71
C ALA A 65 -12.39 -11.75 12.34
N GLY A 66 -13.13 -11.02 11.49
CA GLY A 66 -14.25 -10.17 11.91
C GLY A 66 -13.86 -8.81 12.48
N SER A 67 -12.56 -8.50 12.56
CA SER A 67 -12.10 -7.16 12.96
C SER A 67 -12.46 -6.10 11.92
N PRO A 68 -12.77 -4.86 12.34
CA PRO A 68 -13.02 -3.77 11.41
C PRO A 68 -11.71 -3.30 10.74
N PHE A 69 -11.83 -2.76 9.54
CA PHE A 69 -10.74 -2.06 8.86
C PHE A 69 -11.16 -0.62 8.55
N LEU A 70 -10.49 0.35 9.17
CA LEU A 70 -10.68 1.76 8.91
C LEU A 70 -9.77 2.19 7.76
N GLU A 71 -10.29 2.12 6.53
CA GLU A 71 -9.54 2.50 5.34
C GLU A 71 -9.33 4.02 5.26
N ILE A 72 -8.09 4.43 4.97
CA ILE A 72 -7.66 5.82 4.85
C ILE A 72 -7.53 6.17 3.37
N GLY A 73 -8.20 7.25 2.96
CA GLY A 73 -8.09 7.77 1.60
C GLY A 73 -8.53 6.78 0.52
N ALA A 74 -9.63 6.06 0.73
CA ALA A 74 -10.20 5.11 -0.24
C ALA A 74 -10.46 5.75 -1.62
N THR A 75 -10.81 7.03 -1.64
CA THR A 75 -11.07 7.82 -2.85
C THR A 75 -9.87 8.65 -3.32
N ALA A 76 -8.67 8.38 -2.79
CA ALA A 76 -7.46 9.11 -3.18
C ALA A 76 -7.21 9.02 -4.69
N ALA A 77 -6.75 10.14 -5.27
CA ALA A 77 -6.53 10.34 -6.70
C ALA A 77 -7.77 10.21 -7.60
N TYR A 78 -8.98 10.25 -7.03
CA TYR A 78 -10.20 10.37 -7.83
C TYR A 78 -10.18 11.65 -8.67
N GLY A 79 -10.51 11.53 -9.97
CA GLY A 79 -10.49 12.64 -10.91
C GLY A 79 -9.10 13.12 -11.33
N LEU A 80 -8.02 12.45 -10.91
CA LEU A 80 -6.65 12.77 -11.27
C LEU A 80 -6.08 11.74 -12.26
N TYR A 81 -5.04 12.13 -13.00
CA TYR A 81 -4.23 11.25 -13.86
C TYR A 81 -5.07 10.44 -14.86
N ASP A 82 -6.17 11.00 -15.36
CA ASP A 82 -7.12 10.32 -16.26
C ASP A 82 -7.65 8.98 -15.70
N GLY A 83 -7.79 8.88 -14.36
CA GLY A 83 -8.26 7.67 -13.68
C GLY A 83 -7.22 6.55 -13.62
N ALA A 84 -5.95 6.84 -13.92
CA ALA A 84 -4.88 5.85 -13.97
C ALA A 84 -4.54 5.21 -12.61
N ALA A 85 -4.82 5.90 -11.51
CA ALA A 85 -4.37 5.52 -10.16
C ALA A 85 -5.53 5.49 -9.14
N PRO A 86 -6.55 4.62 -9.32
CA PRO A 86 -7.61 4.47 -8.33
C PRO A 86 -7.04 4.16 -6.94
N CYS A 87 -7.63 4.72 -5.89
CA CYS A 87 -7.14 4.61 -4.50
C CYS A 87 -5.68 5.10 -4.33
N ALA A 88 -5.17 5.88 -5.28
CA ALA A 88 -3.75 6.19 -5.46
C ALA A 88 -2.82 4.97 -5.56
N GLY A 89 -3.32 3.79 -5.96
CA GLY A 89 -2.52 2.57 -6.12
C GLY A 89 -1.99 1.97 -4.81
N VAL A 90 -2.53 2.39 -3.66
CA VAL A 90 -2.15 1.88 -2.34
C VAL A 90 -3.36 1.85 -1.42
N ILE A 91 -3.58 0.71 -0.79
CA ILE A 91 -4.58 0.53 0.28
C ILE A 91 -3.88 0.85 1.59
N ALA A 92 -4.41 1.77 2.37
CA ALA A 92 -3.88 2.10 3.69
C ALA A 92 -5.03 2.14 4.69
N GLY A 93 -4.80 1.72 5.92
CA GLY A 93 -5.84 1.74 6.95
C GLY A 93 -5.42 1.10 8.25
N ILE A 94 -6.27 1.23 9.25
CA ILE A 94 -6.06 0.69 10.59
C ILE A 94 -6.94 -0.53 10.78
N GLY A 95 -6.37 -1.64 11.23
CA GLY A 95 -7.11 -2.84 11.61
C GLY A 95 -6.38 -3.60 12.72
N GLN A 96 -6.97 -4.70 13.19
CA GLN A 96 -6.34 -5.54 14.21
C GLN A 96 -5.58 -6.72 13.61
N VAL A 97 -4.38 -6.96 14.15
CA VAL A 97 -3.57 -8.15 13.91
C VAL A 97 -3.14 -8.69 15.26
N HIS A 98 -3.56 -9.91 15.60
CA HIS A 98 -3.33 -10.52 16.91
C HIS A 98 -3.80 -9.64 18.09
N GLY A 99 -4.94 -8.97 17.94
CA GLY A 99 -5.57 -8.10 18.93
C GLY A 99 -4.94 -6.71 19.03
N GLN A 100 -3.88 -6.42 18.27
CA GLN A 100 -3.18 -5.13 18.27
C GLN A 100 -3.65 -4.29 17.08
N ASP A 101 -3.99 -3.01 17.33
CA ASP A 101 -4.25 -2.06 16.25
C ASP A 101 -2.95 -1.74 15.51
N VAL A 102 -2.96 -1.91 14.18
CA VAL A 102 -1.80 -1.70 13.31
C VAL A 102 -2.18 -0.84 12.10
N MET A 103 -1.22 -0.04 11.64
CA MET A 103 -1.30 0.62 10.34
C MET A 103 -0.87 -0.36 9.25
N VAL A 104 -1.76 -0.68 8.33
CA VAL A 104 -1.45 -1.50 7.14
C VAL A 104 -1.29 -0.58 5.94
N VAL A 105 -0.23 -0.76 5.16
CA VAL A 105 -0.01 -0.10 3.87
C VAL A 105 0.32 -1.15 2.81
N CYS A 106 -0.58 -1.34 1.85
CA CYS A 106 -0.50 -2.39 0.83
C CYS A 106 -0.51 -1.79 -0.57
N ASN A 107 0.53 -2.04 -1.35
CA ASN A 107 0.57 -1.61 -2.75
C ASN A 107 -0.42 -2.42 -3.59
N ASP A 108 -1.13 -1.75 -4.49
CA ASP A 108 -1.96 -2.42 -5.49
C ASP A 108 -1.18 -2.58 -6.80
N ALA A 109 -0.51 -3.73 -6.96
CA ALA A 109 0.23 -4.05 -8.17
C ALA A 109 -0.65 -4.15 -9.44
N THR A 110 -1.97 -4.25 -9.29
CA THR A 110 -2.88 -4.21 -10.44
C THR A 110 -3.01 -2.78 -10.99
N VAL A 111 -2.82 -1.76 -10.16
CA VAL A 111 -2.86 -0.34 -10.53
C VAL A 111 -1.49 0.08 -11.05
N LYS A 112 -1.34 0.12 -12.38
CA LYS A 112 -0.10 0.54 -13.07
C LYS A 112 1.17 -0.20 -12.58
N GLY A 113 1.04 -1.45 -12.13
CA GLY A 113 2.18 -2.20 -11.58
C GLY A 113 2.59 -1.77 -10.17
N GLY A 114 1.71 -1.09 -9.43
CA GLY A 114 1.99 -0.59 -8.08
C GLY A 114 2.93 0.60 -8.05
N THR A 115 3.12 1.30 -9.18
CA THR A 115 4.03 2.45 -9.26
C THR A 115 3.55 3.62 -8.44
N TYR A 116 4.46 4.34 -7.78
CA TYR A 116 4.14 5.52 -6.99
C TYR A 116 3.90 6.74 -7.86
N TYR A 117 2.64 7.19 -7.88
CA TYR A 117 2.26 8.54 -8.31
C TYR A 117 2.49 9.54 -7.17
N PRO A 118 2.46 10.87 -7.44
CA PRO A 118 2.56 11.87 -6.38
C PRO A 118 1.54 11.66 -5.25
N MET A 119 0.29 11.33 -5.61
CA MET A 119 -0.74 10.99 -4.61
C MET A 119 -0.49 9.67 -3.88
N THR A 120 0.22 8.71 -4.48
CA THR A 120 0.63 7.47 -3.78
C THR A 120 1.61 7.80 -2.67
N VAL A 121 2.61 8.64 -2.96
CA VAL A 121 3.58 9.11 -1.95
C VAL A 121 2.86 9.83 -0.83
N LYS A 122 2.02 10.82 -1.16
CA LYS A 122 1.26 11.58 -0.17
C LYS A 122 0.39 10.69 0.72
N LYS A 123 -0.30 9.70 0.13
CA LYS A 123 -1.13 8.75 0.88
C LYS A 123 -0.30 7.85 1.79
N HIS A 124 0.85 7.36 1.32
CA HIS A 124 1.77 6.56 2.14
C HIS A 124 2.28 7.39 3.33
N LEU A 125 2.78 8.60 3.08
CA LEU A 125 3.28 9.49 4.15
C LEU A 125 2.19 9.84 5.15
N ARG A 126 0.95 10.08 4.69
CA ARG A 126 -0.18 10.33 5.59
C ARG A 126 -0.50 9.11 6.47
N ALA A 127 -0.36 7.89 5.95
CA ALA A 127 -0.53 6.68 6.75
C ALA A 127 0.56 6.58 7.84
N GLN A 128 1.82 6.89 7.51
CA GLN A 128 2.90 6.93 8.51
C GLN A 128 2.72 8.04 9.54
N GLU A 129 2.25 9.21 9.15
CA GLU A 129 1.95 10.31 10.07
C GLU A 129 0.90 9.88 11.11
N ILE A 130 -0.19 9.24 10.66
CA ILE A 130 -1.21 8.69 11.56
C ILE A 130 -0.62 7.59 12.46
N ALA A 131 0.20 6.70 11.90
CA ALA A 131 0.85 5.64 12.67
C ALA A 131 1.75 6.19 13.77
N GLU A 132 2.54 7.23 13.46
CA GLU A 132 3.41 7.90 14.41
C GLU A 132 2.62 8.65 15.50
N GLU A 133 1.58 9.39 15.13
CA GLU A 133 0.73 10.12 16.08
C GLU A 133 -0.04 9.19 17.03
N CYS A 134 -0.52 8.06 16.51
CA CYS A 134 -1.31 7.08 17.26
C CYS A 134 -0.49 5.93 17.87
N HIS A 135 0.84 5.92 17.68
CA HIS A 135 1.74 4.82 18.11
C HIS A 135 1.30 3.43 17.60
N LEU A 136 0.95 3.35 16.32
CA LEU A 136 0.53 2.12 15.66
C LEU A 136 1.74 1.43 15.01
N PRO A 137 2.01 0.14 15.29
CA PRO A 137 2.93 -0.65 14.49
C PRO A 137 2.55 -0.62 13.01
N CYS A 138 3.53 -0.60 12.12
CA CYS A 138 3.33 -0.53 10.69
C CYS A 138 3.58 -1.89 10.03
N VAL A 139 2.64 -2.33 9.18
CA VAL A 139 2.82 -3.48 8.29
C VAL A 139 2.74 -3.02 6.84
N TYR A 140 3.86 -3.11 6.13
CA TYR A 140 4.01 -2.77 4.73
C TYR A 140 3.91 -4.02 3.86
N LEU A 141 2.81 -4.17 3.12
CA LEU A 141 2.64 -5.23 2.10
C LEU A 141 3.15 -4.70 0.76
N VAL A 142 4.43 -4.95 0.49
CA VAL A 142 5.21 -4.32 -0.58
C VAL A 142 5.09 -5.10 -1.89
N ASP A 143 4.63 -4.41 -2.93
CA ASP A 143 4.48 -4.95 -4.28
C ASP A 143 4.43 -3.82 -5.31
N SER A 144 5.58 -3.21 -5.60
CA SER A 144 5.70 -1.98 -6.37
C SER A 144 6.77 -2.04 -7.46
N GLY A 145 6.39 -1.63 -8.67
CA GLY A 145 7.30 -1.43 -9.79
C GLY A 145 8.20 -0.20 -9.70
N GLY A 146 8.14 0.59 -8.62
CA GLY A 146 8.96 1.79 -8.41
C GLY A 146 8.19 3.10 -8.56
N ALA A 147 8.87 4.19 -8.91
CA ALA A 147 8.26 5.51 -9.09
C ALA A 147 7.60 5.66 -10.47
N ASN A 148 6.55 6.49 -10.56
CA ASN A 148 6.02 6.93 -11.83
C ASN A 148 7.01 7.92 -12.48
N LEU A 149 7.83 7.42 -13.42
CA LEU A 149 8.90 8.20 -14.03
C LEU A 149 8.44 9.48 -14.76
N PRO A 150 7.28 9.51 -15.46
CA PRO A 150 6.77 10.75 -16.06
C PRO A 150 6.53 11.89 -15.06
N ASN A 151 6.22 11.57 -13.80
CA ASN A 151 5.98 12.52 -12.72
C ASN A 151 7.09 12.48 -11.64
N GLN A 152 8.32 12.10 -12.01
CA GLN A 152 9.39 11.87 -11.03
C GLN A 152 9.75 13.10 -10.18
N ASP A 153 9.60 14.31 -10.73
CA ASP A 153 9.88 15.59 -10.06
C ASP A 153 8.87 15.89 -8.94
N GLU A 154 7.67 15.32 -9.02
CA GLU A 154 6.63 15.37 -7.99
C GLU A 154 6.65 14.13 -7.07
N VAL A 155 7.60 13.21 -7.29
CA VAL A 155 7.70 11.95 -6.54
C VAL A 155 9.01 11.82 -5.78
N PHE A 156 10.12 12.41 -6.27
CA PHE A 156 11.47 12.13 -5.76
C PHE A 156 12.11 13.25 -4.91
N PRO A 157 12.22 14.51 -5.37
CA PRO A 157 13.26 15.42 -4.87
C PRO A 157 12.97 16.14 -3.54
N ASP A 158 11.71 16.41 -3.21
CA ASP A 158 11.36 17.32 -2.12
C ASP A 158 11.25 16.64 -0.75
N ARG A 159 11.19 17.45 0.32
CA ARG A 159 11.15 17.01 1.72
C ARG A 159 10.09 15.95 1.99
N ASP A 160 8.90 16.12 1.41
CA ASP A 160 7.74 15.25 1.63
C ASP A 160 7.47 14.36 0.40
N HIS A 161 8.54 14.01 -0.32
CA HIS A 161 8.53 13.05 -1.43
C HIS A 161 9.02 11.66 -0.97
N PHE A 162 9.25 10.74 -1.92
CA PHE A 162 9.42 9.30 -1.69
C PHE A 162 10.45 8.95 -0.59
N GLY A 163 11.57 9.68 -0.52
CA GLY A 163 12.60 9.47 0.51
C GLY A 163 12.12 9.69 1.96
N ARG A 164 11.04 10.46 2.15
CA ARG A 164 10.45 10.70 3.46
C ARG A 164 9.87 9.45 4.10
N ILE A 165 9.50 8.46 3.29
CA ILE A 165 9.01 7.14 3.76
C ILE A 165 10.07 6.50 4.66
N PHE A 166 11.33 6.49 4.21
CA PHE A 166 12.44 5.86 4.92
C PHE A 166 12.86 6.66 6.16
N TYR A 167 12.83 8.00 6.05
CA TYR A 167 13.04 8.88 7.20
C TYR A 167 12.02 8.56 8.29
N ASN A 168 10.73 8.48 7.95
CA ASN A 168 9.68 8.17 8.91
C ASN A 168 9.84 6.76 9.50
N GLN A 169 10.14 5.73 8.68
CA GLN A 169 10.39 4.36 9.18
C GLN A 169 11.48 4.35 10.25
N ALA A 170 12.65 4.95 9.97
CA ALA A 170 13.76 4.99 10.92
C ALA A 170 13.40 5.76 12.20
N ARG A 171 12.66 6.87 12.08
CA ARG A 171 12.23 7.68 13.24
C ARG A 171 11.20 6.96 14.09
N MET A 172 10.25 6.24 13.48
CA MET A 172 9.25 5.44 14.17
C MET A 172 9.87 4.22 14.87
N SER A 173 10.76 3.49 14.20
CA SER A 173 11.53 2.39 14.81
C SER A 173 12.33 2.88 16.03
N ALA A 174 13.01 4.03 15.92
CA ALA A 174 13.73 4.64 17.06
C ALA A 174 12.82 5.07 18.24
N LYS A 175 11.51 5.22 18.02
CA LYS A 175 10.50 5.47 19.05
C LYS A 175 9.89 4.18 19.63
N GLY A 176 10.33 3.01 19.17
CA GLY A 176 9.75 1.71 19.55
C GLY A 176 8.44 1.39 18.84
N ILE A 177 8.12 2.07 17.73
CA ILE A 177 6.96 1.75 16.88
C ILE A 177 7.45 0.78 15.81
N ALA A 178 7.08 -0.50 15.94
CA ALA A 178 7.60 -1.56 15.08
C ALA A 178 7.28 -1.33 13.59
N GLN A 179 8.27 -1.56 12.73
CA GLN A 179 8.20 -1.49 11.28
C GLN A 179 8.35 -2.89 10.70
N ILE A 180 7.32 -3.40 10.02
CA ILE A 180 7.32 -4.76 9.44
C ILE A 180 7.07 -4.66 7.94
N ALA A 181 7.91 -5.30 7.13
CA ALA A 181 7.73 -5.40 5.69
C ALA A 181 7.45 -6.84 5.25
N VAL A 182 6.52 -7.00 4.31
CA VAL A 182 6.23 -8.26 3.62
C VAL A 182 6.35 -8.00 2.13
N VAL A 183 7.42 -8.49 1.52
CA VAL A 183 7.74 -8.33 0.10
C VAL A 183 7.06 -9.44 -0.70
N MET A 184 5.95 -9.08 -1.33
CA MET A 184 5.05 -10.00 -2.02
C MET A 184 5.11 -9.80 -3.54
N GLY A 185 6.20 -9.23 -4.03
CA GLY A 185 6.44 -8.95 -5.44
C GLY A 185 7.66 -8.09 -5.69
N SER A 186 7.61 -7.27 -6.73
CA SER A 186 8.73 -6.40 -7.10
C SER A 186 8.96 -5.33 -6.03
N CYS A 187 10.24 -5.08 -5.71
CA CYS A 187 10.69 -4.04 -4.80
C CYS A 187 12.02 -3.46 -5.33
N THR A 188 11.92 -2.43 -6.20
CA THR A 188 13.06 -1.93 -6.97
C THR A 188 13.46 -0.50 -6.58
N ALA A 189 14.75 -0.19 -6.73
CA ALA A 189 15.34 1.13 -6.53
C ALA A 189 15.01 1.71 -5.14
N GLY A 190 14.40 2.89 -5.08
CA GLY A 190 14.03 3.49 -3.80
C GLY A 190 13.13 2.57 -2.97
N GLY A 191 12.24 1.81 -3.59
CA GLY A 191 11.32 0.92 -2.87
C GLY A 191 12.03 -0.14 -2.03
N ALA A 192 13.25 -0.53 -2.43
CA ALA A 192 14.08 -1.53 -1.73
C ALA A 192 14.43 -1.13 -0.29
N TYR A 193 14.38 0.16 0.04
CA TYR A 193 14.60 0.61 1.41
C TYR A 193 13.43 0.34 2.35
N VAL A 194 12.20 0.12 1.84
CA VAL A 194 11.07 -0.24 2.71
C VAL A 194 11.35 -1.54 3.48
N PRO A 195 11.69 -2.67 2.83
CA PRO A 195 12.09 -3.86 3.56
C PRO A 195 13.45 -3.72 4.25
N ALA A 196 14.45 -3.11 3.61
CA ALA A 196 15.79 -3.02 4.18
C ALA A 196 15.90 -2.13 5.44
N MET A 197 14.91 -1.25 5.70
CA MET A 197 14.84 -0.39 6.88
C MET A 197 13.66 -0.74 7.80
N SER A 198 13.02 -1.90 7.60
CA SER A 198 12.04 -2.43 8.55
C SER A 198 12.75 -3.24 9.65
N ASP A 199 12.16 -3.30 10.84
CA ASP A 199 12.68 -4.08 11.96
C ASP A 199 12.59 -5.59 11.69
N VAL A 200 11.57 -5.99 10.92
CA VAL A 200 11.40 -7.35 10.40
C VAL A 200 10.99 -7.27 8.92
N SER A 201 11.65 -8.09 8.10
CA SER A 201 11.44 -8.18 6.67
C SER A 201 11.16 -9.64 6.26
N ILE A 202 9.99 -9.86 5.66
CA ILE A 202 9.52 -11.16 5.15
C ILE A 202 9.50 -11.07 3.63
N ILE A 203 9.93 -12.12 2.92
CA ILE A 203 9.91 -12.17 1.46
C ILE A 203 9.28 -13.46 0.95
N VAL A 204 8.39 -13.36 -0.02
CA VAL A 204 7.76 -14.54 -0.65
C VAL A 204 8.73 -15.16 -1.66
N LYS A 205 9.02 -16.45 -1.50
CA LYS A 205 9.92 -17.21 -2.36
C LYS A 205 9.45 -17.22 -3.81
N GLU A 206 10.38 -17.10 -4.77
CA GLU A 206 10.10 -17.16 -6.22
C GLU A 206 9.07 -16.12 -6.71
N GLN A 207 8.85 -15.05 -5.93
CA GLN A 207 7.85 -14.03 -6.19
C GLN A 207 8.30 -12.64 -5.74
N GLY A 208 8.76 -12.53 -4.50
CA GLY A 208 9.29 -11.31 -3.90
C GLY A 208 10.73 -11.07 -4.34
N THR A 209 11.05 -9.83 -4.70
CA THR A 209 12.38 -9.48 -5.22
C THR A 209 12.80 -8.10 -4.73
N ILE A 210 14.02 -7.94 -4.22
CA ILE A 210 14.55 -6.67 -3.70
C ILE A 210 15.85 -6.32 -4.44
N PHE A 211 15.95 -5.13 -5.03
CA PHE A 211 17.21 -4.67 -5.61
C PHE A 211 17.22 -3.15 -5.83
N LEU A 212 18.39 -2.52 -5.71
CA LEU A 212 18.56 -1.10 -6.04
C LEU A 212 18.49 -0.84 -7.56
N ALA A 213 18.91 -1.82 -8.36
CA ALA A 213 18.87 -1.77 -9.82
C ALA A 213 18.40 -3.14 -10.33
N GLY A 214 17.27 -3.18 -11.02
CA GLY A 214 16.78 -4.44 -11.60
C GLY A 214 17.61 -4.90 -12.81
N PRO A 215 17.37 -6.13 -13.32
CA PRO A 215 18.16 -6.70 -14.41
C PRO A 215 18.27 -5.82 -15.67
N PRO A 216 17.23 -5.07 -16.11
CA PRO A 216 17.38 -4.15 -17.24
C PRO A 216 18.44 -3.07 -17.02
N LEU A 217 18.55 -2.54 -15.80
CA LEU A 217 19.51 -1.49 -15.46
C LEU A 217 20.92 -2.06 -15.26
N VAL A 218 21.04 -3.23 -14.63
CA VAL A 218 22.32 -3.96 -14.51
C VAL A 218 22.90 -4.25 -15.89
N LYS A 219 22.10 -4.79 -16.81
CA LYS A 219 22.50 -5.05 -18.19
C LYS A 219 22.92 -3.78 -18.92
N ALA A 220 22.16 -2.70 -18.78
CA ALA A 220 22.49 -1.43 -19.42
C ALA A 220 23.79 -0.82 -18.90
N ALA A 221 24.08 -0.94 -17.61
CA ALA A 221 25.27 -0.35 -16.98
C ALA A 221 26.55 -1.17 -17.16
N THR A 222 26.44 -2.51 -17.16
CA THR A 222 27.61 -3.41 -17.07
C THR A 222 27.69 -4.44 -18.19
N GLY A 223 26.61 -4.66 -18.94
CA GLY A 223 26.48 -5.76 -19.89
C GLY A 223 26.13 -7.11 -19.27
N GLU A 224 26.10 -7.21 -17.93
CA GLU A 224 25.76 -8.45 -17.22
C GLU A 224 24.30 -8.86 -17.46
N VAL A 225 24.09 -10.16 -17.69
CA VAL A 225 22.76 -10.76 -17.83
C VAL A 225 22.52 -11.69 -16.65
N VAL A 226 21.64 -11.28 -15.76
CA VAL A 226 21.27 -12.00 -14.54
C VAL A 226 19.74 -12.08 -14.46
N SER A 227 19.23 -13.17 -13.90
CA SER A 227 17.78 -13.33 -13.71
C SER A 227 17.29 -12.45 -12.55
N VAL A 228 15.96 -12.25 -12.44
CA VAL A 228 15.39 -11.48 -11.33
C VAL A 228 15.62 -12.20 -9.98
N GLU A 229 15.47 -13.53 -9.95
CA GLU A 229 15.63 -14.34 -8.74
C GLU A 229 17.11 -14.40 -8.31
N ASP A 230 18.04 -14.57 -9.26
CA ASP A 230 19.47 -14.63 -8.95
C ASP A 230 20.03 -13.28 -8.49
N LEU A 231 19.44 -12.17 -8.94
CA LEU A 231 19.88 -10.82 -8.58
C LEU A 231 19.43 -10.41 -7.19
N GLY A 232 18.21 -10.78 -6.79
CA GLY A 232 17.62 -10.28 -5.54
C GLY A 232 16.33 -10.99 -5.14
N GLY A 233 16.23 -12.28 -5.41
CA GLY A 233 15.10 -13.11 -5.00
C GLY A 233 15.10 -13.45 -3.51
N GLY A 234 14.13 -14.29 -3.12
CA GLY A 234 13.92 -14.70 -1.73
C GLY A 234 15.12 -15.44 -1.13
N ASP A 235 15.71 -16.39 -1.88
CA ASP A 235 16.86 -17.16 -1.42
C ASP A 235 18.10 -16.27 -1.23
N VAL A 236 18.34 -15.33 -2.16
CA VAL A 236 19.46 -14.37 -2.05
C VAL A 236 19.38 -13.57 -0.76
N HIS A 237 18.20 -13.03 -0.43
CA HIS A 237 18.08 -12.12 0.71
C HIS A 237 17.96 -12.79 2.07
N THR A 238 17.51 -14.04 2.13
CA THR A 238 17.33 -14.78 3.39
C THR A 238 18.50 -15.71 3.71
N ARG A 239 19.24 -16.19 2.70
CA ARG A 239 20.39 -17.10 2.90
C ARG A 239 21.75 -16.43 2.75
N LEU A 240 21.87 -15.41 1.88
CA LEU A 240 23.17 -14.80 1.55
C LEU A 240 23.34 -13.40 2.15
N SER A 241 22.43 -12.47 1.86
CA SER A 241 22.64 -11.05 2.20
C SER A 241 22.10 -10.66 3.58
N GLY A 242 21.08 -11.35 4.10
CA GLY A 242 20.39 -10.99 5.34
C GLY A 242 19.56 -9.70 5.24
N VAL A 243 19.08 -9.35 4.04
CA VAL A 243 18.18 -8.17 3.85
C VAL A 243 16.72 -8.53 4.19
N ALA A 244 16.38 -9.83 4.13
CA ALA A 244 15.13 -10.36 4.62
C ALA A 244 15.41 -11.40 5.70
N ASP A 245 14.57 -11.42 6.73
CA ASP A 245 14.69 -12.28 7.90
C ASP A 245 13.96 -13.61 7.72
N TYR A 246 12.85 -13.60 6.98
CA TYR A 246 11.99 -14.77 6.78
C TYR A 246 11.68 -15.01 5.30
N LEU A 247 11.76 -16.27 4.89
CA LEU A 247 11.34 -16.74 3.57
C LEU A 247 9.96 -17.40 3.70
N ALA A 248 8.95 -16.84 3.06
CA ALA A 248 7.59 -17.38 3.00
C ALA A 248 7.38 -18.20 1.72
N ASP A 249 6.58 -19.27 1.79
CA ASP A 249 6.31 -20.13 0.62
C ASP A 249 5.32 -19.51 -0.37
N ASN A 250 4.40 -18.65 0.11
CA ASN A 250 3.40 -17.95 -0.70
C ASN A 250 2.85 -16.72 0.06
N ASP A 251 1.92 -16.01 -0.58
CA ASP A 251 1.19 -14.86 -0.05
C ASP A 251 0.35 -15.16 1.20
#